data_AF-A0A968P989-F1
#
_entry.id   AF-A0A968P989-F1
#
_cell.length_a   1.000
_cell.length_b   1.000
_cell.length_c   1.000
_cell.angle_alpha   90.00
_cell.angle_beta   90.00
_cell.angle_gamma   90.00
#
_symmetry.space_group_name_H-M   'P 1'
#
loop_
_entity.id
_entity.type
_entity.pdbx_description
1 polymer ?
#
loop_
_entity_poly.entity_id
_entity_poly.type
_entity_poly.pdbx_seq_one_letter_code
_entity_poly.pdbx_strand_id
1 'polypeptide(L)'
;MSQFAKSSKLATVVLAGAAMIVAAAPSHAYRMIQNTTVGRVSAGAAVTCSAAGGFAHWGTANIPWRLNTAGQGSGKATAISNALAAWTAVTSANHNLTYAGTTTTGFSTNGTNTVLWATGNGCTGSCLAITALVLQSGQVIVETDISFNASYTWNTNGSDYDVEAVAAHEFGHALGIHHTNLTSTPRPTMYASYFGTTGRTLETDDRSALQCAQSRYPI
;
A
#
# COMPACT_ATOMS: atom_id res chain seq x y z
N MET A 1 75.59 26.58 -27.44
CA MET A 1 75.07 25.40 -28.17
C MET A 1 75.02 24.25 -27.16
N SER A 2 74.01 24.15 -26.28
CA SER A 2 72.66 23.55 -26.48
C SER A 2 72.72 22.24 -27.26
N GLN A 3 72.20 21.09 -26.84
CA GLN A 3 71.49 20.57 -25.66
C GLN A 3 71.42 19.03 -25.86
N PHE A 4 71.32 18.25 -24.76
CA PHE A 4 70.46 17.08 -24.47
C PHE A 4 70.13 16.04 -25.58
N ALA A 5 69.83 14.77 -25.34
CA ALA A 5 69.86 13.81 -24.23
C ALA A 5 69.28 12.50 -24.81
N LYS A 6 69.53 11.35 -24.19
CA LYS A 6 68.60 10.19 -24.20
C LYS A 6 69.06 9.15 -23.18
N SER A 7 68.24 8.88 -22.16
CA SER A 7 67.81 7.51 -21.83
C SER A 7 66.64 7.54 -20.84
N SER A 8 65.76 6.56 -21.03
CA SER A 8 64.35 6.45 -20.70
C SER A 8 64.01 6.28 -19.22
N LYS A 9 62.96 6.97 -18.75
CA LYS A 9 62.25 6.67 -17.51
C LYS A 9 61.15 5.63 -17.77
N LEU A 10 61.06 4.62 -16.89
CA LEU A 10 59.90 3.75 -16.76
C LEU A 10 58.69 4.57 -16.32
N ALA A 11 57.55 4.38 -16.99
CA ALA A 11 56.26 4.92 -16.58
C ALA A 11 55.40 3.79 -16.02
N THR A 12 55.14 3.83 -14.71
CA THR A 12 54.12 3.03 -14.04
C THR A 12 52.75 3.60 -14.43
N VAL A 13 51.94 2.83 -15.15
CA VAL A 13 50.52 3.15 -15.39
C VAL A 13 49.70 2.45 -14.33
N VAL A 14 49.14 3.23 -13.40
CA VAL A 14 48.09 2.81 -12.48
C VAL A 14 46.76 3.00 -13.19
N LEU A 15 46.10 1.91 -13.60
CA LEU A 15 44.70 1.93 -14.02
C LEU A 15 43.82 1.71 -12.79
N ALA A 16 43.29 2.81 -12.25
CA ALA A 16 42.19 2.77 -11.30
C ALA A 16 40.89 2.41 -12.04
N GLY A 17 40.50 1.14 -11.98
CA GLY A 17 39.19 0.71 -12.44
C GLY A 17 38.12 1.14 -11.45
N ALA A 18 37.31 2.14 -11.82
CA ALA A 18 36.10 2.47 -11.09
C ALA A 18 35.10 1.31 -11.24
N ALA A 19 34.96 0.49 -10.22
CA ALA A 19 33.87 -0.48 -10.13
C ALA A 19 32.57 0.29 -9.93
N MET A 20 31.84 0.55 -11.01
CA MET A 20 30.43 0.91 -10.92
C MET A 20 29.68 -0.34 -10.45
N ILE A 21 29.53 -0.45 -9.12
CA ILE A 21 28.54 -1.34 -8.53
C ILE A 21 27.18 -0.73 -8.88
N VAL A 22 26.64 -1.10 -10.04
CA VAL A 22 25.22 -0.96 -10.30
C VAL A 22 24.55 -1.95 -9.36
N ALA A 23 24.23 -1.50 -8.15
CA ALA A 23 23.27 -2.20 -7.32
C ALA A 23 21.96 -2.17 -8.12
N ALA A 24 21.64 -3.27 -8.79
CA ALA A 24 20.29 -3.47 -9.29
C ALA A 24 19.38 -3.27 -8.09
N ALA A 25 18.56 -2.21 -8.11
CA ALA A 25 17.52 -2.06 -7.11
C ALA A 25 16.77 -3.40 -7.05
N PRO A 26 16.47 -3.95 -5.87
CA PRO A 26 15.67 -5.16 -5.80
C PRO A 26 14.43 -4.94 -6.66
N SER A 27 14.23 -5.79 -7.66
CA SER A 27 13.05 -5.69 -8.52
C SER A 27 11.84 -6.01 -7.66
N HIS A 28 11.22 -4.98 -7.08
CA HIS A 28 10.02 -5.13 -6.29
C HIS A 28 8.86 -5.62 -7.18
N ALA A 29 8.00 -6.49 -6.64
CA ALA A 29 6.86 -7.02 -7.39
C ALA A 29 5.53 -6.40 -6.98
N TYR A 30 5.55 -5.40 -6.10
CA TYR A 30 4.38 -4.57 -5.83
C TYR A 30 3.79 -4.01 -7.12
N ARG A 31 2.50 -3.74 -7.06
CA ARG A 31 1.74 -3.13 -8.13
C ARG A 31 0.93 -1.98 -7.54
N MET A 32 0.62 -1.00 -8.37
CA MET A 32 -0.27 0.12 -8.03
C MET A 32 -1.60 -0.05 -8.78
N ILE A 33 -2.66 0.54 -8.24
CA ILE A 33 -3.99 0.51 -8.84
C ILE A 33 -4.08 1.64 -9.86
N GLN A 34 -4.24 1.32 -11.14
CA GLN A 34 -4.61 2.30 -12.16
C GLN A 34 -6.10 2.17 -12.50
N ASN A 35 -6.85 3.26 -12.32
CA ASN A 35 -8.23 3.39 -12.80
C ASN A 35 -8.52 4.88 -13.11
N THR A 36 -8.73 5.19 -14.38
CA THR A 36 -9.00 6.58 -14.84
C THR A 36 -10.47 6.98 -14.73
N THR A 37 -11.34 6.08 -14.27
CA THR A 37 -12.76 6.37 -14.05
C THR A 37 -12.92 7.29 -12.84
N VAL A 38 -13.61 8.41 -13.02
CA VAL A 38 -13.99 9.30 -11.92
C VAL A 38 -15.22 8.74 -11.20
N GLY A 39 -15.22 8.84 -9.87
CA GLY A 39 -16.28 8.31 -9.01
C GLY A 39 -15.85 7.07 -8.25
N ARG A 40 -16.84 6.35 -7.69
CA ARG A 40 -16.61 5.17 -6.86
C ARG A 40 -16.24 3.95 -7.70
N VAL A 41 -15.10 3.34 -7.39
CA VAL A 41 -14.59 2.12 -8.05
C VAL A 41 -14.11 1.13 -7.00
N SER A 42 -14.13 -0.17 -7.32
CA SER A 42 -13.63 -1.24 -6.42
C SER A 42 -12.70 -2.21 -7.15
N ALA A 43 -12.20 -1.78 -8.30
CA ALA A 43 -11.29 -2.52 -9.16
C ALA A 43 -10.42 -1.54 -9.94
N GLY A 44 -9.26 -2.01 -10.40
CA GLY A 44 -8.37 -1.27 -11.29
C GLY A 44 -7.31 -2.20 -11.87
N ALA A 45 -6.60 -1.72 -12.89
CA ALA A 45 -5.51 -2.47 -13.48
C ALA A 45 -4.28 -2.45 -12.56
N ALA A 46 -3.60 -3.59 -12.45
CA ALA A 46 -2.31 -3.68 -11.78
C ALA A 46 -1.20 -3.08 -12.67
N VAL A 47 -0.51 -2.06 -12.18
CA VAL A 47 0.55 -1.40 -12.94
C VAL A 47 1.84 -1.25 -12.13
N THR A 48 2.96 -1.00 -12.81
CA THR A 48 4.24 -0.68 -12.15
C THR A 48 4.26 0.78 -11.70
N CYS A 49 5.18 1.12 -10.78
CA CYS A 49 5.40 2.50 -10.33
C CYS A 49 5.66 3.50 -11.48
N SER A 50 6.27 3.02 -12.56
CA SER A 50 6.66 3.81 -13.73
C SER A 50 5.57 3.93 -14.80
N ALA A 51 4.36 3.43 -14.54
CA ALA A 51 3.28 3.46 -15.53
C ALA A 51 2.99 4.90 -16.00
N ALA A 52 3.03 5.11 -17.32
CA ALA A 52 2.85 6.43 -17.91
C ALA A 52 1.48 7.04 -17.62
N GLY A 53 0.45 6.20 -17.48
CA GLY A 53 -0.91 6.63 -17.11
C GLY A 53 -1.07 7.07 -15.66
N GLY A 54 -0.05 6.88 -14.82
CA GLY A 54 -0.13 7.12 -13.38
C GLY A 54 -0.99 6.07 -12.67
N PHE A 55 -1.22 6.27 -11.37
CA PHE A 55 -2.02 5.38 -10.54
C PHE A 55 -2.74 6.15 -9.42
N ALA A 56 -3.68 5.48 -8.76
CA ALA A 56 -4.47 6.04 -7.67
C ALA A 56 -3.58 6.48 -6.51
N HIS A 57 -3.77 7.71 -6.03
CA HIS A 57 -2.94 8.29 -4.97
C HIS A 57 -3.71 9.32 -4.16
N TRP A 58 -3.28 9.56 -2.92
CA TRP A 58 -3.79 10.67 -2.11
C TRP A 58 -3.09 11.97 -2.47
N GLY A 59 -3.84 13.07 -2.44
CA GLY A 59 -3.27 14.43 -2.52
C GLY A 59 -2.99 15.07 -1.16
N THR A 60 -3.20 14.34 -0.06
CA THR A 60 -3.08 14.85 1.32
C THR A 60 -2.46 13.81 2.24
N ALA A 61 -1.56 14.24 3.12
CA ALA A 61 -0.89 13.36 4.08
C ALA A 61 -1.83 12.77 5.15
N ASN A 62 -2.71 13.59 5.72
CA ASN A 62 -3.59 13.17 6.81
C ASN A 62 -4.86 12.51 6.27
N ILE A 63 -5.04 11.22 6.54
CA ILE A 63 -6.14 10.39 6.01
C ILE A 63 -6.89 9.80 7.21
N PRO A 64 -7.91 10.51 7.76
CA PRO A 64 -8.67 10.04 8.91
C PRO A 64 -9.63 8.93 8.51
N TRP A 65 -9.78 7.93 9.39
CA TRP A 65 -10.66 6.78 9.23
C TRP A 65 -11.63 6.65 10.38
N ARG A 66 -12.89 6.35 10.08
CA ARG A 66 -13.91 6.07 11.08
C ARG A 66 -14.37 4.63 11.02
N LEU A 67 -14.72 4.09 12.18
CA LEU A 67 -15.23 2.73 12.32
C LEU A 67 -16.75 2.74 12.50
N ASN A 68 -17.48 2.09 11.61
CA ASN A 68 -18.87 1.74 11.87
C ASN A 68 -18.93 0.51 12.78
N THR A 69 -19.50 0.68 13.97
CA THR A 69 -19.57 -0.38 14.99
C THR A 69 -20.78 -1.30 14.86
N ALA A 70 -21.65 -1.07 13.88
CA ALA A 70 -22.76 -1.98 13.57
C ALA A 70 -22.25 -3.37 13.14
N GLY A 71 -23.11 -4.38 13.31
CA GLY A 71 -22.74 -5.77 13.01
C GLY A 71 -21.58 -6.24 13.89
N GLN A 72 -20.50 -6.71 13.26
CA GLN A 72 -19.31 -7.22 13.93
C GLN A 72 -18.23 -6.16 14.20
N GLY A 73 -18.51 -4.88 13.92
CA GLY A 73 -17.52 -3.79 14.10
C GLY A 73 -17.24 -3.41 15.56
N SER A 74 -18.13 -3.73 16.49
CA SER A 74 -17.90 -3.47 17.93
C SER A 74 -16.68 -4.24 18.46
N GLY A 75 -15.88 -3.58 19.29
CA GLY A 75 -14.66 -4.15 19.86
C GLY A 75 -13.48 -4.29 18.89
N LYS A 76 -13.59 -3.82 17.64
CA LYS A 76 -12.53 -3.92 16.63
C LYS A 76 -11.61 -2.69 16.54
N ALA A 77 -11.90 -1.63 17.29
CA ALA A 77 -11.19 -0.35 17.21
C ALA A 77 -9.67 -0.49 17.35
N THR A 78 -9.17 -1.31 18.29
CA THR A 78 -7.73 -1.53 18.46
C THR A 78 -7.09 -2.19 17.25
N ALA A 79 -7.72 -3.23 16.68
CA ALA A 79 -7.20 -3.90 15.48
C ALA A 79 -7.16 -2.95 14.28
N ILE A 80 -8.18 -2.12 14.10
CA ILE A 80 -8.20 -1.08 13.06
C ILE A 80 -7.09 -0.06 13.30
N SER A 81 -6.95 0.46 14.51
CA SER A 81 -5.89 1.41 14.87
C SER A 81 -4.48 0.85 14.64
N ASN A 82 -4.25 -0.43 14.96
CA ASN A 82 -2.96 -1.09 14.72
C ASN A 82 -2.64 -1.20 13.22
N ALA A 83 -3.62 -1.59 12.40
CA ALA A 83 -3.46 -1.71 10.96
C ALA A 83 -3.20 -0.34 10.29
N LEU A 84 -3.90 0.72 10.73
CA LEU A 84 -3.62 2.11 10.31
C LEU A 84 -2.19 2.51 10.70
N ALA A 85 -1.79 2.24 11.93
CA ALA A 85 -0.46 2.58 12.46
C ALA A 85 0.68 1.86 11.71
N ALA A 86 0.46 0.63 11.24
CA ALA A 86 1.45 -0.11 10.45
C ALA A 86 1.85 0.65 9.16
N TRP A 87 0.88 1.24 8.46
CA TRP A 87 1.12 2.07 7.28
C TRP A 87 1.70 3.45 7.63
N THR A 88 1.21 4.10 8.69
CA THR A 88 1.76 5.37 9.17
C THR A 88 3.22 5.25 9.62
N ALA A 89 3.65 4.06 10.09
CA ALA A 89 5.02 3.80 10.53
C ALA A 89 6.03 3.65 9.37
N VAL A 90 5.58 3.67 8.11
CA VAL A 90 6.46 3.58 6.94
C VAL A 90 7.21 4.90 6.75
N THR A 91 8.43 4.97 7.28
CA THR A 91 9.24 6.20 7.35
C THR A 91 9.66 6.81 6.00
N SER A 92 9.51 6.06 4.91
CA SER A 92 9.79 6.53 3.55
C SER A 92 8.59 7.21 2.88
N ALA A 93 7.48 7.40 3.60
CA ALA A 93 6.29 8.08 3.11
C ALA A 93 5.67 8.97 4.20
N ASN A 94 5.00 10.06 3.80
CA ASN A 94 4.36 11.02 4.70
C ASN A 94 2.89 10.69 5.00
N HIS A 95 2.37 9.60 4.45
CA HIS A 95 0.98 9.20 4.63
C HIS A 95 0.70 8.92 6.11
N ASN A 96 -0.27 9.61 6.67
CA ASN A 96 -0.64 9.56 8.08
C ASN A 96 -2.10 9.11 8.22
N LEU A 97 -2.27 7.81 8.39
CA LEU A 97 -3.57 7.17 8.59
C LEU A 97 -3.90 7.20 10.09
N THR A 98 -5.08 7.74 10.43
CA THR A 98 -5.47 7.97 11.82
C THR A 98 -6.86 7.44 12.14
N TYR A 99 -7.03 6.88 13.34
CA TYR A 99 -8.36 6.50 13.84
C TYR A 99 -9.09 7.74 14.38
N ALA A 100 -10.16 8.14 13.70
CA ALA A 100 -10.95 9.33 13.97
C ALA A 100 -12.27 9.05 14.72
N GLY A 101 -12.34 7.91 15.42
CA GLY A 101 -13.50 7.49 16.20
C GLY A 101 -14.55 6.71 15.41
N THR A 102 -15.75 6.60 15.97
CA THR A 102 -16.85 5.83 15.38
C THR A 102 -17.70 6.66 14.42
N THR A 103 -18.50 5.97 13.61
CA THR A 103 -19.48 6.53 12.68
C THR A 103 -20.66 5.59 12.50
N THR A 104 -21.73 6.07 11.87
CA THR A 104 -22.85 5.26 11.38
C THR A 104 -22.90 5.21 9.85
N THR A 105 -21.96 5.85 9.16
CA THR A 105 -21.85 5.85 7.69
C THR A 105 -21.64 4.43 7.16
N GLY A 106 -22.23 4.16 6.00
CA GLY A 106 -22.14 2.86 5.33
C GLY A 106 -21.16 2.88 4.16
N PHE A 107 -21.21 1.84 3.33
CA PHE A 107 -20.41 1.73 2.11
C PHE A 107 -21.03 2.58 0.99
N SER A 108 -20.76 3.89 1.00
CA SER A 108 -21.33 4.87 0.06
C SER A 108 -20.44 6.09 -0.05
N THR A 109 -20.50 6.83 -1.17
CA THR A 109 -19.76 8.10 -1.31
C THR A 109 -20.42 9.18 -0.46
N ASN A 110 -19.85 9.45 0.71
CA ASN A 110 -20.40 10.34 1.74
C ASN A 110 -19.34 11.26 2.39
N GLY A 111 -18.12 11.29 1.87
CA GLY A 111 -17.01 12.11 2.37
C GLY A 111 -16.31 11.58 3.62
N THR A 112 -16.61 10.34 4.05
CA THR A 112 -16.00 9.72 5.23
C THR A 112 -15.31 8.43 4.86
N ASN A 113 -14.01 8.31 5.15
CA ASN A 113 -13.34 7.03 5.00
C ASN A 113 -13.84 6.05 6.08
N THR A 114 -14.56 5.02 5.68
CA THR A 114 -15.28 4.16 6.62
C THR A 114 -14.78 2.71 6.57
N VAL A 115 -14.48 2.14 7.74
CA VAL A 115 -14.41 0.67 7.90
C VAL A 115 -15.75 0.17 8.43
N LEU A 116 -16.35 -0.83 7.79
CA LEU A 116 -17.64 -1.40 8.18
C LEU A 116 -17.78 -2.88 7.85
N TRP A 117 -18.87 -3.49 8.33
CA TRP A 117 -19.29 -4.86 8.01
C TRP A 117 -20.61 -4.83 7.26
N ALA A 118 -20.68 -5.47 6.10
CA ALA A 118 -21.90 -5.48 5.30
C ALA A 118 -21.96 -6.68 4.33
N THR A 119 -23.12 -6.84 3.70
CA THR A 119 -23.37 -7.79 2.61
C THR A 119 -23.89 -7.02 1.39
N GLY A 120 -23.68 -7.55 0.18
CA GLY A 120 -24.23 -6.96 -1.05
C GLY A 120 -23.41 -5.82 -1.68
N ASN A 121 -22.24 -5.47 -1.11
CA ASN A 121 -21.37 -4.38 -1.58
C ASN A 121 -20.38 -4.79 -2.69
N GLY A 122 -20.66 -5.89 -3.41
CA GLY A 122 -19.75 -6.47 -4.40
C GLY A 122 -18.72 -7.47 -3.84
N CYS A 123 -18.61 -7.59 -2.51
CA CYS A 123 -17.86 -8.66 -1.85
C CYS A 123 -18.81 -9.82 -1.49
N THR A 124 -18.74 -10.91 -2.24
CA THR A 124 -19.59 -12.10 -2.06
C THR A 124 -18.77 -13.38 -2.17
N GLY A 125 -19.36 -14.52 -1.80
CA GLY A 125 -18.68 -15.81 -1.85
C GLY A 125 -17.43 -15.81 -0.98
N SER A 126 -16.27 -16.16 -1.58
CA SER A 126 -14.97 -16.23 -0.90
C SER A 126 -14.29 -14.88 -0.64
N CYS A 127 -14.90 -13.77 -1.05
CA CYS A 127 -14.37 -12.43 -0.77
C CYS A 127 -14.48 -12.12 0.73
N LEU A 128 -13.34 -11.82 1.36
CA LEU A 128 -13.28 -11.50 2.79
C LEU A 128 -13.57 -10.03 3.07
N ALA A 129 -12.97 -9.13 2.31
CA ALA A 129 -13.23 -7.71 2.37
C ALA A 129 -13.04 -7.08 0.99
N ILE A 130 -13.53 -5.86 0.83
CA ILE A 130 -13.33 -5.07 -0.37
C ILE A 130 -13.10 -3.61 -0.01
N THR A 131 -12.18 -2.98 -0.73
CA THR A 131 -11.93 -1.55 -0.68
C THR A 131 -12.55 -0.87 -1.91
N ALA A 132 -13.33 0.18 -1.68
CA ALA A 132 -13.77 1.10 -2.72
C ALA A 132 -13.04 2.42 -2.61
N LEU A 133 -12.56 2.94 -3.74
CA LEU A 133 -11.96 4.26 -3.86
C LEU A 133 -12.96 5.19 -4.54
N VAL A 134 -13.01 6.45 -4.13
CA VAL A 134 -13.67 7.53 -4.87
C VAL A 134 -12.56 8.35 -5.53
N LEU A 135 -12.48 8.27 -6.85
CA LEU A 135 -11.43 8.89 -7.63
C LEU A 135 -11.91 10.18 -8.29
N GLN A 136 -11.06 11.20 -8.30
CA GLN A 136 -11.18 12.39 -9.12
C GLN A 136 -10.25 12.32 -10.34
N SER A 137 -10.32 13.34 -11.20
CA SER A 137 -9.41 13.48 -12.34
C SER A 137 -7.95 13.35 -11.88
N GLY A 138 -7.13 12.70 -12.71
CA GLY A 138 -5.74 12.38 -12.35
C GLY A 138 -5.60 11.20 -11.39
N GLN A 139 -6.68 10.47 -11.08
CA GLN A 139 -6.69 9.33 -10.15
C GLN A 139 -6.42 9.74 -8.69
N VAL A 140 -6.79 10.98 -8.32
CA VAL A 140 -6.68 11.45 -6.94
C VAL A 140 -7.78 10.80 -6.11
N ILE A 141 -7.40 10.08 -5.06
CA ILE A 141 -8.32 9.51 -4.08
C ILE A 141 -8.81 10.64 -3.17
N VAL A 142 -10.13 10.76 -3.02
CA VAL A 142 -10.75 11.75 -2.12
C VAL A 142 -11.59 11.12 -1.01
N GLU A 143 -11.93 9.84 -1.15
CA GLU A 143 -12.64 9.05 -0.16
C GLU A 143 -12.39 7.57 -0.43
N THR A 144 -12.46 6.75 0.61
CA THR A 144 -12.34 5.30 0.50
C THR A 144 -13.13 4.58 1.58
N ASP A 145 -13.79 3.48 1.24
CA ASP A 145 -14.47 2.63 2.22
C ASP A 145 -13.95 1.20 2.17
N ILE A 146 -13.88 0.55 3.32
CA ILE A 146 -13.56 -0.86 3.47
C ILE A 146 -14.79 -1.58 4.02
N SER A 147 -15.29 -2.55 3.27
CA SER A 147 -16.40 -3.40 3.68
C SER A 147 -15.90 -4.81 3.93
N PHE A 148 -15.86 -5.21 5.19
CA PHE A 148 -15.68 -6.59 5.61
C PHE A 148 -16.96 -7.38 5.32
N ASN A 149 -16.82 -8.57 4.74
CA ASN A 149 -17.94 -9.43 4.42
C ASN A 149 -18.56 -9.97 5.72
N ALA A 150 -19.79 -9.55 6.01
CA ALA A 150 -20.48 -9.89 7.25
C ALA A 150 -20.94 -11.35 7.33
N SER A 151 -20.82 -12.14 6.25
CA SER A 151 -21.08 -13.59 6.26
C SER A 151 -19.97 -14.41 6.93
N TYR A 152 -18.80 -13.81 7.19
CA TYR A 152 -17.71 -14.45 7.92
C TYR A 152 -17.69 -14.05 9.39
N THR A 153 -17.10 -14.91 10.22
CA THR A 153 -16.78 -14.59 11.62
C THR A 153 -15.44 -13.87 11.70
N TRP A 154 -15.43 -12.73 12.40
CA TRP A 154 -14.29 -11.84 12.48
C TRP A 154 -13.75 -11.72 13.90
N ASN A 155 -12.45 -12.01 14.08
CA ASN A 155 -11.79 -11.96 15.39
C ASN A 155 -10.56 -11.06 15.38
N THR A 156 -9.98 -10.84 16.56
CA THR A 156 -8.78 -9.99 16.75
C THR A 156 -7.65 -10.72 17.50
N ASN A 157 -7.85 -11.99 17.81
CA ASN A 157 -6.95 -12.87 18.55
C ASN A 157 -6.22 -13.87 17.64
N GLY A 158 -6.40 -13.79 16.32
CA GLY A 158 -5.83 -14.72 15.35
C GLY A 158 -6.59 -16.03 15.13
N SER A 159 -7.80 -16.21 15.68
CA SER A 159 -8.70 -17.30 15.28
C SER A 159 -9.58 -16.92 14.09
N ASP A 160 -10.04 -17.90 13.32
CA ASP A 160 -10.81 -17.71 12.07
C ASP A 160 -10.15 -16.68 11.13
N TYR A 161 -10.89 -15.64 10.73
CA TYR A 161 -10.34 -14.49 10.01
C TYR A 161 -10.01 -13.34 10.96
N ASP A 162 -8.76 -12.92 10.91
CA ASP A 162 -8.21 -11.87 11.74
C ASP A 162 -8.44 -10.48 11.14
N VAL A 163 -9.15 -9.62 11.89
CA VAL A 163 -9.51 -8.26 11.46
C VAL A 163 -8.29 -7.39 11.23
N GLU A 164 -7.26 -7.49 12.09
CA GLU A 164 -6.07 -6.64 11.96
C GLU A 164 -5.30 -6.99 10.69
N ALA A 165 -5.10 -8.29 10.41
CA ALA A 165 -4.43 -8.74 9.18
C ALA A 165 -5.17 -8.33 7.91
N VAL A 166 -6.50 -8.55 7.86
CA VAL A 166 -7.28 -8.16 6.67
C VAL A 166 -7.40 -6.63 6.57
N ALA A 167 -7.55 -5.91 7.68
CA ALA A 167 -7.54 -4.44 7.65
C ALA A 167 -6.22 -3.90 7.12
N ALA A 168 -5.08 -4.46 7.52
CA ALA A 168 -3.77 -4.05 7.01
C ALA A 168 -3.68 -4.19 5.49
N HIS A 169 -4.20 -5.29 4.94
CA HIS A 169 -4.32 -5.51 3.49
C HIS A 169 -5.21 -4.47 2.81
N GLU A 170 -6.44 -4.29 3.30
CA GLU A 170 -7.40 -3.36 2.71
C GLU A 170 -6.94 -1.90 2.80
N PHE A 171 -6.22 -1.51 3.86
CA PHE A 171 -5.61 -0.18 3.94
C PHE A 171 -4.52 0.04 2.89
N GLY A 172 -3.82 -1.01 2.43
CA GLY A 172 -2.92 -0.89 1.30
C GLY A 172 -3.67 -0.58 0.00
N HIS A 173 -4.81 -1.24 -0.25
CA HIS A 173 -5.69 -0.85 -1.35
C HIS A 173 -6.19 0.59 -1.23
N ALA A 174 -6.54 1.01 -0.02
CA ALA A 174 -6.97 2.36 0.26
C ALA A 174 -5.88 3.43 0.04
N LEU A 175 -4.61 3.01 0.01
CA LEU A 175 -3.44 3.81 -0.36
C LEU A 175 -3.10 3.72 -1.85
N GLY A 176 -3.93 3.06 -2.66
CA GLY A 176 -3.72 2.89 -4.11
C GLY A 176 -2.78 1.73 -4.47
N ILE A 177 -2.46 0.86 -3.53
CA ILE A 177 -1.57 -0.30 -3.76
C ILE A 177 -2.41 -1.48 -4.23
N HIS A 178 -2.01 -2.11 -5.33
CA HIS A 178 -2.64 -3.33 -5.83
C HIS A 178 -1.96 -4.56 -5.21
N HIS A 179 -2.58 -5.73 -5.32
CA HIS A 179 -1.94 -6.98 -4.92
C HIS A 179 -0.53 -7.14 -5.47
N THR A 180 0.40 -7.58 -4.62
CA THR A 180 1.75 -7.96 -5.04
C THR A 180 1.74 -9.24 -5.88
N ASN A 181 2.76 -9.42 -6.70
CA ASN A 181 3.05 -10.70 -7.36
C ASN A 181 4.09 -11.54 -6.60
N LEU A 182 4.63 -11.06 -5.48
CA LEU A 182 5.56 -11.84 -4.67
C LEU A 182 4.83 -12.96 -3.90
N THR A 183 5.44 -14.14 -3.93
CA THR A 183 5.00 -15.32 -3.15
C THR A 183 6.05 -15.72 -2.10
N SER A 184 6.94 -14.78 -1.72
CA SER A 184 8.04 -15.03 -0.78
C SER A 184 7.54 -15.35 0.63
N THR A 185 8.46 -15.81 1.49
CA THR A 185 8.23 -15.94 2.94
C THR A 185 9.29 -15.10 3.68
N PRO A 186 8.92 -14.16 4.57
CA PRO A 186 7.55 -13.76 4.90
C PRO A 186 6.82 -13.21 3.67
N ARG A 187 5.49 -13.36 3.69
CA ARG A 187 4.63 -13.07 2.55
C ARG A 187 4.10 -11.65 2.69
N PRO A 188 4.23 -10.79 1.67
CA PRO A 188 3.76 -9.42 1.77
C PRO A 188 2.30 -9.33 2.14
N THR A 189 1.96 -8.35 2.98
CA THR A 189 0.60 -8.04 3.40
C THR A 189 -0.32 -7.86 2.20
N MET A 190 0.16 -7.27 1.10
CA MET A 190 -0.60 -7.10 -0.14
C MET A 190 -0.73 -8.37 -1.00
N TYR A 191 -0.37 -9.55 -0.48
CA TYR A 191 -0.65 -10.80 -1.18
C TYR A 191 -2.15 -11.11 -1.19
N ALA A 192 -2.68 -11.51 -2.34
CA ALA A 192 -4.13 -11.55 -2.59
C ALA A 192 -4.93 -12.55 -1.73
N SER A 193 -4.29 -13.60 -1.20
CA SER A 193 -4.99 -14.62 -0.41
C SER A 193 -4.63 -14.51 1.06
N TYR A 194 -5.64 -14.54 1.94
CA TYR A 194 -5.45 -14.53 3.38
C TYR A 194 -4.46 -15.61 3.87
N PHE A 195 -3.65 -15.23 4.85
CA PHE A 195 -2.55 -16.07 5.32
C PHE A 195 -2.28 -15.99 6.83
N GLY A 196 -3.30 -15.61 7.59
CA GLY A 196 -3.21 -15.55 9.05
C GLY A 196 -2.68 -14.22 9.58
N THR A 197 -2.31 -14.22 10.85
CA THR A 197 -1.85 -13.03 11.59
C THR A 197 -0.51 -12.48 11.14
N THR A 198 0.24 -13.22 10.32
CA THR A 198 1.47 -12.69 9.70
C THR A 198 1.17 -11.54 8.75
N GLY A 199 -0.05 -11.46 8.18
CA GLY A 199 -0.49 -10.31 7.39
C GLY A 199 -0.77 -9.03 8.19
N ARG A 200 -0.51 -9.00 9.51
CA ARG A 200 -0.60 -7.77 10.32
C ARG A 200 0.59 -6.84 10.12
N THR A 201 1.72 -7.37 9.62
CA THR A 201 2.98 -6.64 9.50
C THR A 201 3.32 -6.38 8.05
N LEU A 202 3.82 -5.20 7.73
CA LEU A 202 4.24 -4.88 6.36
C LEU A 202 5.62 -5.46 6.04
N GLU A 203 5.74 -6.09 4.90
CA GLU A 203 7.00 -6.58 4.34
C GLU A 203 7.66 -5.47 3.51
N THR A 204 8.87 -5.74 3.04
CA THR A 204 9.63 -4.74 2.25
C THR A 204 8.89 -4.36 0.98
N ASP A 205 8.21 -5.31 0.31
CA ASP A 205 7.48 -5.02 -0.92
C ASP A 205 6.29 -4.08 -0.69
N ASP A 206 5.57 -4.22 0.42
CA ASP A 206 4.46 -3.34 0.80
C ASP A 206 4.96 -1.91 1.09
N ARG A 207 6.03 -1.79 1.89
CA ARG A 207 6.66 -0.48 2.19
C ARG A 207 7.19 0.19 0.94
N SER A 208 7.80 -0.57 0.03
CA SER A 208 8.30 -0.05 -1.24
C SER A 208 7.19 0.42 -2.17
N ALA A 209 5.99 -0.18 -2.10
CA ALA A 209 4.82 0.30 -2.83
C ALA A 209 4.37 1.68 -2.33
N LEU A 210 4.31 1.89 -1.01
CA LEU A 210 3.95 3.19 -0.44
C LEU A 210 5.04 4.24 -0.69
N GLN A 211 6.32 3.86 -0.61
CA GLN A 211 7.44 4.74 -0.99
C GLN A 211 7.35 5.14 -2.47
N CYS A 212 6.96 4.23 -3.36
CA CYS A 212 6.72 4.53 -4.76
C CYS A 212 5.63 5.61 -4.91
N ALA A 213 4.50 5.45 -4.21
CA ALA A 213 3.43 6.44 -4.22
C ALA A 213 3.94 7.81 -3.75
N GLN A 214 4.63 7.88 -2.61
CA GLN A 214 5.24 9.13 -2.10
C GLN A 214 6.21 9.77 -3.11
N SER A 215 7.05 8.95 -3.75
CA SER A 215 8.06 9.46 -4.68
C SER A 215 7.43 9.99 -5.97
N ARG A 216 6.35 9.35 -6.43
CA ARG A 216 5.63 9.73 -7.66
C ARG A 216 4.68 10.91 -7.42
N TYR A 217 4.08 10.98 -6.24
CA TYR A 217 3.07 11.95 -5.82
C TYR A 217 3.38 12.47 -4.40
N PRO A 218 4.33 13.42 -4.27
CA PRO A 218 4.71 13.94 -2.96
C PRO A 218 3.58 14.74 -2.30
N ILE A 219 3.37 14.48 -1.01
CA ILE A 219 2.40 15.14 -0.11
C ILE A 219 3.05 15.55 1.21
#